data_AF-A0A345CSK7-F1
#
_entry.id   AF-A0A345CSK7-F1
#
_cell.length_a   1.000
_cell.length_b   1.000
_cell.length_c   1.000
_cell.angle_alpha   90.00
_cell.angle_beta   90.00
_cell.angle_gamma   90.00
#
_symmetry.space_group_name_H-M   'P 1'
#
loop_
_entity.id
_entity.type
_entity.pdbx_description
1 polymer ?
#
loop_
_entity_poly.entity_id
_entity_poly.type
_entity_poly.pdbx_seq_one_letter_code
_entity_poly.pdbx_strand_id
1 'polypeptide(L)'
;MISNKSIATTALFFLMLGSSMLIISLIIYAFKRQDYQELVSSYREKYSFLGPCVFFYMTGFFGVFSVLRFFIKLSHGKKINFMHRHDPGYAFFDNKNIRIHNWMKVYSFLWFTATACYVLFAVFGLLLP
;
A
#
# COMPACT_ATOMS: atom_id res chain seq x y z
N MET A 1 35.78 -8.50 -12.02
CA MET A 1 35.35 -9.37 -10.90
C MET A 1 34.56 -8.52 -9.92
N ILE A 2 33.26 -8.74 -9.79
CA ILE A 2 32.49 -8.13 -8.70
C ILE A 2 32.89 -8.90 -7.44
N SER A 3 33.45 -8.22 -6.44
CA SER A 3 33.83 -8.85 -5.17
C SER A 3 32.57 -9.13 -4.35
N ASN A 4 32.50 -10.28 -3.67
CA ASN A 4 31.42 -10.64 -2.74
C ASN A 4 31.15 -9.52 -1.72
N LYS A 5 32.20 -8.79 -1.30
CA LYS A 5 32.08 -7.63 -0.41
C LYS A 5 31.22 -6.51 -1.01
N SER A 6 31.35 -6.26 -2.32
CA SER A 6 30.55 -5.26 -3.03
C SER A 6 29.08 -5.68 -3.10
N ILE A 7 28.80 -6.96 -3.41
CA ILE A 7 27.43 -7.50 -3.48
C ILE A 7 26.76 -7.41 -2.11
N ALA A 8 27.45 -7.82 -1.05
CA ALA A 8 26.95 -7.73 0.32
C ALA A 8 26.63 -6.29 0.73
N THR A 9 27.52 -5.34 0.39
CA THR A 9 27.32 -3.92 0.72
C THR A 9 26.11 -3.34 -0.02
N THR A 10 25.94 -3.67 -1.31
CA THR A 10 24.79 -3.28 -2.11
C THR A 10 23.49 -3.89 -1.56
N ALA A 11 23.50 -5.16 -1.18
CA ALA A 11 22.34 -5.81 -0.56
C ALA A 11 21.92 -5.09 0.74
N LEU A 12 22.87 -4.87 1.66
CA LEU A 12 22.61 -4.18 2.93
C LEU A 12 22.09 -2.75 2.71
N PHE A 13 22.58 -2.05 1.70
CA PHE A 13 22.07 -0.73 1.33
C PHE A 13 20.58 -0.78 0.97
N PHE A 14 20.16 -1.73 0.11
CA PHE A 14 18.75 -1.88 -0.25
C PHE A 14 17.88 -2.30 0.94
N LEU A 15 18.40 -3.14 1.84
CA LEU A 15 17.71 -3.51 3.08
C LEU A 15 17.45 -2.29 3.97
N MET A 16 18.48 -1.46 4.19
CA MET A 16 18.39 -0.26 5.01
C MET A 16 17.45 0.78 4.37
N LEU A 17 17.55 0.99 3.06
CA LEU A 17 16.68 1.89 2.32
C LEU A 17 15.21 1.43 2.40
N GLY A 18 14.93 0.14 2.14
CA GLY A 18 13.58 -0.41 2.26
C GLY A 18 13.00 -0.28 3.67
N SER A 19 13.83 -0.50 4.70
CA SER A 19 13.45 -0.35 6.11
C SER A 19 13.11 1.11 6.44
N SER A 20 13.90 2.06 5.96
CA SER A 20 13.65 3.50 6.16
C SER A 20 12.30 3.94 5.57
N MET A 21 11.93 3.42 4.39
CA MET A 21 10.66 3.71 3.73
C MET A 21 9.47 3.13 4.51
N LEU A 22 9.62 1.95 5.11
CA LEU A 22 8.60 1.38 6.01
C LEU A 22 8.43 2.21 7.29
N ILE A 23 9.52 2.69 7.88
CA ILE A 23 9.48 3.56 9.07
C ILE A 23 8.74 4.87 8.74
N ILE A 24 9.06 5.51 7.61
CA ILE A 24 8.34 6.72 7.15
C ILE A 24 6.86 6.40 6.92
N SER A 25 6.56 5.26 6.32
CA SER A 25 5.16 4.82 6.12
C SER A 25 4.45 4.63 7.46
N LEU A 26 5.12 4.06 8.47
CA LEU A 26 4.55 3.88 9.81
C LEU A 26 4.20 5.21 10.47
N ILE A 27 5.08 6.19 10.34
CA ILE A 27 4.84 7.56 10.83
C ILE A 27 3.63 8.17 10.13
N ILE A 28 3.56 8.09 8.79
CA ILE A 28 2.39 8.59 8.02
C ILE A 28 1.11 7.90 8.51
N TYR A 29 1.13 6.57 8.69
CA TYR A 29 -0.03 5.85 9.20
C TYR A 29 -0.44 6.33 10.59
N ALA A 30 0.50 6.54 11.51
CA ALA A 30 0.19 7.01 12.85
C ALA A 30 -0.56 8.36 12.83
N PHE A 31 -0.10 9.31 12.00
CA PHE A 31 -0.74 10.61 11.85
C PHE A 31 -2.05 10.58 11.04
N LYS A 32 -2.17 9.67 10.07
CA LYS A 32 -3.30 9.58 9.13
C LYS A 32 -4.27 8.45 9.43
N ARG A 33 -4.14 7.83 10.61
CA ARG A 33 -4.99 6.72 11.03
C ARG A 33 -6.47 7.11 11.11
N GLN A 34 -6.77 8.32 11.58
CA GLN A 34 -8.15 8.81 11.68
C GLN A 34 -8.76 9.03 10.30
N ASP A 35 -8.10 9.79 9.42
CA ASP A 35 -8.50 9.97 8.01
C ASP A 35 -8.74 8.64 7.30
N TYR A 36 -7.88 7.65 7.54
CA TYR A 36 -8.03 6.30 7.00
C TYR A 36 -9.30 5.61 7.53
N GLN A 37 -9.53 5.64 8.84
CA GLN A 37 -10.70 5.01 9.46
C GLN A 37 -12.00 5.66 8.99
N GLU A 38 -12.03 6.99 8.88
CA GLU A 38 -13.18 7.74 8.38
C GLU A 38 -13.50 7.40 6.91
N LEU A 39 -12.48 7.26 6.06
CA LEU A 39 -12.68 6.82 4.68
C LEU A 39 -13.29 5.41 4.62
N VAL A 40 -12.75 4.49 5.42
CA VAL A 40 -13.23 3.10 5.46
C VAL A 40 -14.66 3.03 6.01
N SER A 41 -14.97 3.75 7.08
CA SER A 41 -16.32 3.76 7.66
C SER A 41 -17.33 4.37 6.70
N SER A 42 -16.99 5.48 6.03
CA SER A 42 -17.84 6.12 5.02
C SER A 42 -18.18 5.19 3.87
N TYR A 43 -17.24 4.34 3.45
CA TYR A 43 -17.52 3.32 2.45
C TYR A 43 -18.40 2.21 3.00
N ARG A 44 -18.11 1.70 4.20
CA ARG A 44 -18.84 0.59 4.84
C ARG A 44 -20.28 0.92 5.21
N GLU A 45 -20.60 2.20 5.40
CA GLU A 45 -21.98 2.64 5.69
C GLU A 45 -22.92 2.35 4.52
N LYS A 46 -22.43 2.45 3.28
CA LYS A 46 -23.24 2.33 2.06
C LYS A 46 -22.94 1.07 1.24
N TYR A 47 -21.75 0.51 1.40
CA TYR A 47 -21.26 -0.56 0.55
C TYR A 47 -20.62 -1.69 1.37
N SER A 48 -20.73 -2.91 0.87
CA SER A 48 -20.06 -4.05 1.49
C SER A 48 -18.60 -4.10 1.07
N PHE A 49 -17.70 -4.28 2.05
CA PHE A 49 -16.29 -4.54 1.77
C PHE A 49 -16.14 -5.95 1.18
N LEU A 50 -15.28 -6.07 0.16
CA LEU A 50 -14.87 -7.38 -0.37
C LEU A 50 -14.10 -8.15 0.72
N GLY A 51 -14.32 -9.47 0.81
CA GLY A 51 -13.69 -10.34 1.81
C GLY A 51 -12.18 -10.11 2.03
N PRO A 52 -11.36 -10.01 0.96
CA PRO A 52 -9.93 -9.72 1.10
C PRO A 52 -9.65 -8.37 1.79
N CYS A 53 -10.44 -7.35 1.50
CA CYS A 53 -10.27 -6.03 2.08
C CYS A 53 -10.71 -5.99 3.56
N VAL A 54 -11.69 -6.82 3.97
CA VAL A 54 -12.04 -7.00 5.40
C VAL A 54 -10.85 -7.59 6.16
N PHE A 55 -10.21 -8.62 5.60
CA PHE A 55 -9.02 -9.20 6.19
C PHE A 55 -7.90 -8.16 6.33
N PHE A 56 -7.59 -7.43 5.26
CA PHE A 56 -6.56 -6.39 5.31
C PHE A 56 -6.89 -5.29 6.33
N TYR A 57 -8.14 -4.86 6.45
CA TYR A 57 -8.53 -3.89 7.47
C TYR A 57 -8.18 -4.35 8.90
N MET A 58 -8.27 -5.65 9.19
CA MET A 58 -7.92 -6.21 10.51
C MET A 58 -6.41 -6.27 10.77
N THR A 59 -5.58 -6.34 9.73
CA THR A 59 -4.11 -6.45 9.85
C THR A 59 -3.40 -5.13 10.22
N GLY A 60 -4.15 -4.06 10.48
CA GLY A 60 -3.59 -2.78 10.93
C GLY A 60 -2.66 -2.15 9.89
N PHE A 61 -1.46 -1.72 10.33
CA PHE A 61 -0.49 -1.02 9.49
C PHE A 61 -0.21 -1.72 8.15
N PHE A 62 -0.04 -3.05 8.16
CA PHE A 62 0.31 -3.80 6.95
C PHE A 62 -0.83 -3.84 5.92
N GLY A 63 -2.08 -3.86 6.37
CA GLY A 63 -3.23 -3.95 5.47
C GLY A 63 -3.72 -2.62 4.91
N VAL A 64 -3.31 -1.50 5.53
CA VAL A 64 -3.62 -0.15 5.04
C VAL A 64 -3.19 0.03 3.60
N PHE A 65 -2.02 -0.50 3.22
CA PHE A 65 -1.56 -0.46 1.83
C PHE A 65 -2.57 -1.09 0.86
N SER A 66 -3.04 -2.30 1.14
CA SER A 66 -4.01 -3.01 0.30
C SER A 66 -5.33 -2.25 0.19
N VAL A 67 -5.83 -1.73 1.31
CA VAL A 67 -7.10 -0.99 1.37
C VAL A 67 -6.99 0.37 0.66
N LEU A 68 -5.89 1.10 0.84
CA LEU A 68 -5.66 2.36 0.12
C LEU A 68 -5.55 2.12 -1.39
N ARG A 69 -4.90 1.04 -1.81
CA ARG A 69 -4.83 0.67 -3.24
C ARG A 69 -6.19 0.32 -3.82
N PHE A 70 -7.06 -0.32 -3.03
CA PHE A 70 -8.45 -0.53 -3.40
C PHE A 70 -9.15 0.81 -3.65
N PHE A 71 -9.11 1.75 -2.70
CA PHE A 71 -9.74 3.06 -2.85
C PHE A 71 -9.15 3.89 -3.99
N ILE A 72 -7.83 3.88 -4.18
CA ILE A 72 -7.18 4.57 -5.30
C ILE A 72 -7.63 3.97 -6.64
N LYS A 73 -7.82 2.64 -6.75
CA LYS A 73 -8.34 2.05 -7.98
C LYS A 73 -9.80 2.42 -8.19
N LEU A 74 -10.60 2.37 -7.12
CA LEU A 74 -12.01 2.72 -7.13
C LEU A 74 -12.23 4.17 -7.58
N SER A 75 -11.41 5.11 -7.10
CA SER A 75 -11.50 6.53 -7.48
C SER A 75 -11.18 6.82 -8.94
N HIS A 76 -10.52 5.88 -9.63
CA HIS A 76 -10.23 5.99 -11.07
C HIS A 76 -11.17 5.12 -11.91
N GLY A 77 -12.21 4.52 -11.32
CA GLY A 77 -13.10 3.58 -12.01
C GLY A 77 -12.37 2.35 -12.56
N LYS A 78 -11.19 2.01 -12.03
CA LYS A 78 -10.40 0.87 -12.54
C LYS A 78 -10.99 -0.44 -12.05
N LYS A 79 -10.99 -1.46 -12.91
CA LYS A 79 -11.44 -2.82 -12.54
C LYS A 79 -10.72 -3.31 -11.29
N ILE A 80 -11.51 -3.64 -10.27
CA ILE A 80 -11.04 -4.24 -9.03
C ILE A 80 -11.27 -5.76 -9.10
N ASN A 81 -10.27 -6.53 -8.71
CA ASN A 81 -10.40 -7.99 -8.65
C ASN A 81 -11.46 -8.36 -7.61
N PHE A 82 -12.27 -9.36 -7.91
CA PHE A 82 -13.37 -9.84 -7.06
C PHE A 82 -14.57 -8.88 -6.94
N MET A 83 -14.59 -7.74 -7.65
CA MET A 83 -15.73 -6.82 -7.71
C MET A 83 -16.38 -6.85 -9.09
N HIS A 84 -17.72 -6.93 -9.15
CA HIS A 84 -18.45 -6.88 -10.41
C HIS A 84 -18.37 -5.46 -11.02
N ARG A 85 -18.34 -5.32 -12.36
CA ARG A 85 -18.21 -3.99 -13.01
C ARG A 85 -19.41 -3.06 -12.75
N HIS A 86 -20.57 -3.63 -12.47
CA HIS A 86 -21.81 -2.91 -12.17
C HIS A 86 -22.09 -2.85 -10.66
N ASP A 87 -21.08 -3.12 -9.83
CA ASP A 87 -21.23 -3.02 -8.38
C ASP A 87 -21.46 -1.55 -7.97
N PRO A 88 -22.45 -1.26 -7.12
CA PRO A 88 -22.79 0.11 -6.73
C PRO A 88 -21.63 0.81 -6.00
N GLY A 89 -20.66 0.07 -5.44
CA GLY A 89 -19.48 0.63 -4.78
C GLY A 89 -18.60 1.50 -5.69
N TYR A 90 -18.65 1.35 -7.02
CA TYR A 90 -17.95 2.25 -7.94
C TYR A 90 -18.46 3.70 -7.87
N ALA A 91 -19.71 3.92 -7.46
CA ALA A 91 -20.28 5.25 -7.29
C ALA A 91 -19.80 5.97 -6.01
N PHE A 92 -18.98 5.34 -5.17
CA PHE A 92 -18.51 5.93 -3.91
C PHE A 92 -17.81 7.29 -4.09
N PHE A 93 -17.01 7.43 -5.16
CA PHE A 93 -16.27 8.65 -5.46
C PHE A 93 -17.03 9.62 -6.40
N ASP A 94 -18.25 9.29 -6.81
CA ASP A 94 -19.08 10.21 -7.60
C ASP A 94 -19.57 11.40 -6.76
N ASN A 95 -19.64 11.20 -5.42
CA ASN A 95 -19.89 12.29 -4.49
C ASN A 95 -18.64 13.18 -4.35
N LYS A 96 -18.76 14.45 -4.76
CA LYS A 96 -17.65 15.43 -4.81
C LYS A 96 -16.94 15.69 -3.48
N ASN A 97 -17.55 15.32 -2.35
CA ASN A 97 -17.01 15.51 -1.00
C ASN A 97 -15.96 14.47 -0.62
N ILE A 98 -15.97 13.28 -1.23
CA ILE A 98 -15.03 12.21 -0.89
C ILE A 98 -13.94 12.16 -1.97
N ARG A 99 -12.69 12.36 -1.58
CA ARG A 99 -11.55 12.39 -2.51
C ARG A 99 -10.36 11.62 -1.96
N ILE A 100 -9.57 11.06 -2.87
CA ILE A 100 -8.27 10.48 -2.54
C ILE A 100 -7.30 11.61 -2.22
N HIS A 101 -6.78 11.57 -0.99
CA HIS A 101 -5.79 12.52 -0.53
C HIS A 101 -4.38 12.14 -1.01
N ASN A 102 -3.51 13.14 -1.15
CA ASN A 102 -2.13 12.92 -1.61
C ASN A 102 -1.34 11.98 -0.68
N TRP A 103 -1.58 12.02 0.63
CA TRP A 103 -0.90 11.13 1.58
C TRP A 103 -1.16 9.64 1.27
N MET A 104 -2.33 9.28 0.74
CA MET A 104 -2.67 7.90 0.37
C MET A 104 -1.82 7.43 -0.82
N LYS A 105 -1.57 8.33 -1.78
CA LYS A 105 -0.69 8.08 -2.93
C LYS A 105 0.76 7.95 -2.49
N VAL A 106 1.24 8.85 -1.62
CA VAL A 106 2.60 8.81 -1.07
C VAL A 106 2.81 7.52 -0.27
N TYR A 107 1.88 7.17 0.63
CA TYR A 107 1.93 5.93 1.39
C TYR A 107 2.01 4.70 0.49
N SER A 108 1.15 4.64 -0.53
CA SER A 108 1.18 3.54 -1.51
C SER A 108 2.50 3.48 -2.26
N PHE A 109 3.06 4.64 -2.63
CA PHE A 109 4.34 4.72 -3.31
C PHE A 109 5.49 4.21 -2.44
N LEU A 110 5.56 4.63 -1.18
CA LEU A 110 6.57 4.18 -0.20
C LEU A 110 6.55 2.66 -0.02
N TRP A 111 5.36 2.06 0.02
CA TRP A 111 5.23 0.60 0.10
C TRP A 111 5.71 -0.11 -1.17
N PHE A 112 5.44 0.44 -2.35
CA PHE A 112 5.98 -0.12 -3.60
C PHE A 112 7.49 0.00 -3.67
N THR A 113 8.06 1.16 -3.34
CA THR A 113 9.52 1.35 -3.33
C THR A 113 10.19 0.49 -2.27
N ALA A 114 9.61 0.36 -1.08
CA ALA A 114 10.09 -0.56 -0.06
C ALA A 114 10.10 -2.00 -0.58
N THR A 115 9.00 -2.46 -1.17
CA THR A 115 8.91 -3.81 -1.76
C THR A 115 9.96 -4.02 -2.83
N ALA A 116 10.16 -3.05 -3.74
CA ALA A 116 11.20 -3.12 -4.77
C ALA A 116 12.61 -3.20 -4.16
N CYS A 117 12.88 -2.44 -3.09
CA CYS A 117 14.16 -2.53 -2.37
C CYS A 117 14.37 -3.92 -1.75
N TYR A 118 13.35 -4.51 -1.13
CA TYR A 118 13.46 -5.86 -0.58
C TYR A 118 13.64 -6.93 -1.65
N VAL A 119 13.00 -6.78 -2.81
CA VAL A 119 13.22 -7.67 -3.96
C VAL A 119 14.67 -7.57 -4.44
N LEU A 120 15.22 -6.36 -4.58
CA LEU A 120 16.62 -6.17 -4.96
C LEU A 120 17.56 -6.77 -3.90
N PHE A 121 17.29 -6.52 -2.61
CA PHE A 121 18.04 -7.14 -1.51
C PHE A 121 18.05 -8.68 -1.64
N ALA A 122 16.90 -9.30 -1.88
CA ALA A 122 16.80 -10.75 -2.05
C ALA A 122 17.59 -11.24 -3.27
N VAL A 123 17.52 -10.53 -4.41
CA VAL A 123 18.28 -10.88 -5.61
C VAL A 123 19.79 -10.80 -5.36
N PHE A 124 20.28 -9.72 -4.74
CA PHE A 124 21.70 -9.60 -4.39
C PHE A 124 22.12 -10.61 -3.32
N GLY A 125 21.22 -10.95 -2.39
CA GLY A 125 21.41 -11.99 -1.38
C GLY A 125 21.60 -13.38 -2.00
N LEU A 126 20.80 -13.73 -3.01
CA LEU A 126 20.91 -15.00 -3.73
C LEU A 126 22.16 -15.09 -4.61
N LEU A 127 22.76 -13.96 -4.97
CA LEU A 127 24.00 -13.88 -5.75
C LEU A 127 25.26 -14.00 -4.87
N LEU A 128 25.12 -13.99 -3.54
CA LEU A 128 26.23 -14.25 -2.64
C LEU A 128 26.50 -15.78 -2.58
N PRO A 129 27.75 -16.21 -2.82
CA PRO A 129 28.14 -17.62 -2.70
C PRO A 129 28.23 -18.08 -1.25
#